data_AF-A0A9D7HCJ2-F1
#
_entry.id   AF-A0A9D7HCJ2-F1
#
_cell.length_a   1.000
_cell.length_b   1.000
_cell.length_c   1.000
_cell.angle_alpha   90.00
_cell.angle_beta   90.00
_cell.angle_gamma   90.00
#
_symmetry.space_group_name_H-M   'P 1'
#
loop_
_entity.id
_entity.type
_entity.pdbx_description
1 polymer ?
#
loop_
_entity_poly.entity_id
_entity_poly.type
_entity_poly.pdbx_seq_one_letter_code
_entity_poly.pdbx_strand_id
1 'polypeptide(L)'
;MRNQFCARWSGGKNFLNYGQAGSEVALEPDGSVYPCCLKTKAPLGSVAEERLTDILDSLRGHPAFEAINAGDPEAMGLSAGWSREAYRNASTVSDPKGRTFANVCIGCDAYFAAQLGG
;
A
#
# COMPACT_ATOMS: atom_id res chain seq x y z
N MET A 1 0.49 15.66 -0.45
CA MET A 1 -0.27 15.24 -1.67
C MET A 1 -1.75 15.17 -1.32
N ARG A 2 -2.68 15.01 -2.28
CA ARG A 2 -4.11 14.93 -1.95
C ARG A 2 -4.43 13.51 -1.44
N ASN A 3 -4.25 13.30 -0.14
CA ASN A 3 -4.28 12.01 0.56
C ASN A 3 -5.71 11.58 0.98
N GLN A 4 -6.76 12.02 0.27
CA GLN A 4 -8.13 11.69 0.67
C GLN A 4 -8.49 10.23 0.42
N PHE A 5 -7.90 9.58 -0.58
CA PHE A 5 -8.29 8.22 -0.91
C PHE A 5 -7.79 7.23 0.15
N CYS A 6 -6.50 7.27 0.50
CA CYS A 6 -5.91 6.31 1.45
C CYS A 6 -6.51 6.38 2.86
N ALA A 7 -7.01 7.55 3.27
CA ALA A 7 -7.64 7.76 4.57
C ALA A 7 -9.13 7.36 4.63
N ARG A 8 -9.67 6.74 3.57
CA ARG A 8 -11.06 6.28 3.47
C ARG A 8 -11.13 4.75 3.36
N TRP A 9 -12.34 4.21 3.50
CA TRP A 9 -12.62 2.81 3.16
C TRP A 9 -12.25 2.54 1.69
N SER A 10 -11.85 1.30 1.40
CA SER A 10 -11.22 0.84 0.17
C SER A 10 -9.84 1.44 -0.14
N GLY A 11 -9.41 2.44 0.64
CA GLY A 11 -8.17 3.19 0.44
C GLY A 11 -6.92 2.59 1.08
N GLY A 12 -7.07 1.55 1.89
CA GLY A 12 -6.01 1.01 2.74
C GLY A 12 -6.22 1.27 4.22
N LYS A 13 -7.04 2.27 4.59
CA LYS A 13 -7.37 2.48 5.99
C LYS A 13 -8.08 1.25 6.58
N ASN A 14 -7.60 0.80 7.73
CA ASN A 14 -8.18 -0.24 8.56
C ASN A 14 -8.13 -1.67 8.00
N PHE A 15 -7.40 -1.93 6.89
CA PHE A 15 -7.40 -3.24 6.22
C PHE A 15 -6.87 -4.41 7.07
N LEU A 16 -6.01 -4.14 8.06
CA LEU A 16 -5.49 -5.18 8.96
C LEU A 16 -6.48 -5.52 10.07
N ASN A 17 -7.50 -4.69 10.31
CA ASN A 17 -8.39 -4.82 11.46
C ASN A 17 -9.64 -5.65 11.13
N TYR A 18 -9.44 -6.84 10.56
CA TYR A 18 -10.53 -7.73 10.20
C TYR A 18 -11.47 -7.97 11.40
N GLY A 19 -12.77 -8.09 11.12
CA GLY A 19 -13.82 -8.12 12.16
C GLY A 19 -14.27 -6.73 12.65
N GLN A 20 -13.65 -5.64 12.18
CA GLN A 20 -14.10 -4.26 12.42
C GLN A 20 -14.73 -3.67 11.16
N ALA A 21 -15.65 -2.72 11.35
CA ALA A 21 -16.27 -1.99 10.25
C ALA A 21 -15.21 -1.20 9.45
N GLY A 22 -15.30 -1.27 8.12
CA GLY A 22 -14.35 -0.60 7.22
C GLY A 22 -13.00 -1.32 7.06
N SER A 23 -12.84 -2.53 7.59
CA SER A 23 -11.71 -3.40 7.25
C SER A 23 -11.95 -4.02 5.88
N GLU A 24 -11.30 -3.48 4.85
CA GLU A 24 -11.48 -3.89 3.46
C GLU A 24 -10.14 -4.24 2.82
N VAL A 25 -10.14 -5.30 2.01
CA VAL A 25 -9.04 -5.67 1.12
C VAL A 25 -9.58 -5.82 -0.30
N ALA A 26 -8.71 -5.68 -1.29
CA ALA A 26 -9.05 -6.03 -2.67
C ALA A 26 -8.58 -7.44 -2.98
N LEU A 27 -9.45 -8.25 -3.59
CA LEU A 27 -9.17 -9.60 -4.06
C LEU A 27 -9.32 -9.65 -5.57
N GLU A 28 -8.31 -10.17 -6.26
CA GLU A 28 -8.36 -10.40 -7.70
C GLU A 28 -8.85 -11.81 -8.04
N PRO A 29 -9.33 -12.05 -9.27
CA PRO A 29 -9.79 -13.37 -9.69
C PRO A 29 -8.74 -14.49 -9.60
N ASP A 30 -7.46 -14.13 -9.62
CA ASP A 30 -6.33 -15.07 -9.46
C ASP A 30 -6.00 -15.38 -7.98
N GLY A 31 -6.75 -14.81 -7.04
CA GLY A 31 -6.56 -14.98 -5.61
C GLY A 31 -5.64 -13.94 -4.97
N SER A 32 -5.02 -13.04 -5.74
CA SER A 32 -4.11 -12.02 -5.19
C SER A 32 -4.83 -11.06 -4.24
N VAL A 33 -4.20 -10.79 -3.09
CA VAL A 33 -4.72 -9.89 -2.04
C VAL A 33 -3.97 -8.56 -2.04
N TYR A 34 -4.69 -7.44 -1.95
CA TYR A 34 -4.11 -6.10 -1.89
C TYR A 34 -4.71 -5.27 -0.74
N PRO A 35 -3.93 -4.35 -0.13
CA PRO A 35 -4.40 -3.56 1.01
C PRO A 35 -5.39 -2.47 0.61
N CYS A 36 -5.43 -2.07 -0.66
CA CYS A 36 -6.32 -1.02 -1.17
C CYS A 36 -6.83 -1.35 -2.58
N CYS A 37 -7.94 -0.73 -3.01
CA CYS A 37 -8.53 -1.06 -4.31
C CYS A 37 -7.73 -0.57 -5.52
N LEU A 38 -6.85 0.42 -5.33
CA LEU A 38 -5.91 0.86 -6.37
C LEU A 38 -4.72 -0.08 -6.54
N LYS A 39 -4.59 -1.06 -5.64
CA LYS A 39 -3.56 -2.11 -5.62
C LYS A 39 -2.16 -1.52 -5.44
N THR A 40 -1.30 -2.34 -4.85
CA THR A 40 0.13 -2.08 -4.72
C THR A 40 0.87 -2.83 -5.81
N LYS A 41 2.11 -2.44 -6.11
CA LYS A 41 2.97 -3.14 -7.07
C LYS A 41 3.04 -4.65 -6.87
N ALA A 42 3.13 -5.08 -5.60
CA ALA A 42 3.14 -6.48 -5.21
C ALA A 42 1.89 -6.81 -4.38
N PRO A 43 1.31 -8.02 -4.54
CA PRO A 43 0.26 -8.50 -3.66
C PRO A 43 0.82 -8.77 -2.26
N LEU A 44 -0.08 -8.75 -1.28
CA LEU A 44 0.20 -9.13 0.10
C LEU A 44 0.40 -10.65 0.26
N GLY A 45 -0.22 -11.42 -0.63
CA GLY A 45 -0.31 -12.87 -0.61
C GLY A 45 -1.40 -13.33 -1.57
N SER A 46 -1.72 -14.62 -1.56
CA SER A 46 -2.80 -15.18 -2.39
C SER A 46 -3.72 -16.09 -1.58
N VAL A 47 -5.03 -15.88 -1.68
CA VAL A 47 -6.03 -16.76 -1.05
C VAL A 47 -6.14 -18.14 -1.72
N ALA A 48 -5.49 -18.33 -2.86
CA ALA A 48 -5.34 -19.64 -3.48
C ALA A 48 -4.35 -20.54 -2.71
N GLU A 49 -3.42 -19.93 -1.97
CA GLU A 49 -2.31 -20.62 -1.29
C GLU A 49 -2.49 -20.66 0.24
N GLU A 50 -3.03 -19.60 0.83
CA GLU A 50 -3.18 -19.46 2.27
C GLU A 50 -4.47 -18.72 2.64
N ARG A 51 -4.90 -18.81 3.90
CA ARG A 51 -6.14 -18.16 4.33
C ARG A 51 -5.94 -16.64 4.39
N LEU A 52 -6.96 -15.88 4.00
CA LEU A 52 -6.93 -14.42 4.07
C LEU A 52 -6.53 -13.89 5.46
N THR A 53 -7.06 -14.47 6.54
CA THR A 53 -6.72 -14.05 7.90
C THR A 53 -5.24 -14.24 8.22
N ASP A 54 -4.64 -15.31 7.70
CA ASP A 54 -3.27 -15.70 8.01
C ASP A 54 -2.29 -14.76 7.27
N ILE A 55 -2.63 -14.40 6.01
CA ILE A 55 -1.95 -13.32 5.28
C ILE A 55 -1.97 -12.05 6.12
N LEU A 56 -3.15 -11.59 6.55
CA LEU A 56 -3.29 -10.33 7.28
C LEU A 56 -2.57 -10.34 8.63
N ASP A 57 -2.64 -11.46 9.36
CA ASP A 57 -1.95 -11.61 10.64
C ASP A 57 -0.43 -11.61 10.49
N SER A 58 0.10 -12.16 9.40
CA SER A 58 1.55 -12.13 9.11
C SER A 58 2.09 -10.70 8.90
N LEU A 59 1.24 -9.76 8.51
CA LEU A 59 1.60 -8.37 8.22
C LEU A 59 1.42 -7.43 9.40
N ARG A 60 0.70 -7.86 10.46
CA ARG A 60 0.49 -7.02 11.65
C ARG A 60 1.82 -6.64 12.28
N GLY A 61 1.93 -5.38 12.67
CA GLY A 61 3.15 -4.82 13.26
C GLY A 61 4.26 -4.52 12.25
N HIS A 62 4.13 -4.90 10.98
CA HIS A 62 5.10 -4.49 9.96
C HIS A 62 4.90 -2.99 9.63
N PRO A 63 5.90 -2.13 9.83
CA PRO A 63 5.69 -0.68 9.82
C PRO A 63 5.07 -0.11 8.53
N ALA A 64 5.46 -0.64 7.37
CA ALA A 64 4.94 -0.19 6.09
C ALA A 64 3.44 -0.50 5.91
N PHE A 65 3.00 -1.66 6.39
CA PHE A 65 1.61 -2.08 6.30
C PHE A 65 0.76 -1.39 7.37
N GLU A 66 1.31 -1.14 8.55
CA GLU A 66 0.65 -0.32 9.58
C GLU A 66 0.46 1.13 9.12
N ALA A 67 1.40 1.70 8.37
CA ALA A 67 1.24 3.03 7.78
C ALA A 67 0.07 3.09 6.77
N ILE A 68 -0.05 2.09 5.90
CA ILE A 68 -1.19 1.97 4.99
C ILE A 68 -2.50 1.77 5.77
N ASN A 69 -2.48 0.89 6.78
CA ASN A 69 -3.61 0.62 7.67
C ASN A 69 -4.08 1.88 8.43
N ALA A 70 -3.17 2.78 8.78
CA ALA A 70 -3.48 4.09 9.36
C ALA A 70 -4.04 5.10 8.33
N GLY A 71 -3.99 4.78 7.04
CA GLY A 71 -4.34 5.69 5.95
C GLY A 71 -3.26 6.73 5.65
N ASP A 72 -2.02 6.50 6.09
CA ASP A 72 -0.88 7.39 5.94
C ASP A 72 0.30 6.70 5.23
N PRO A 73 0.20 6.44 3.93
CA PRO A 73 1.25 5.75 3.19
C PRO A 73 2.57 6.55 3.12
N GLU A 74 2.55 7.88 3.34
CA GLU A 74 3.78 8.67 3.42
C GLU A 74 4.68 8.26 4.61
N ALA A 75 4.13 7.58 5.61
CA ALA A 75 4.88 7.04 6.74
C ALA A 75 5.49 5.65 6.47
N MET A 76 5.15 4.99 5.35
CA MET A 76 5.44 3.56 5.17
C MET A 76 6.93 3.22 5.16
N GLY A 77 7.77 4.15 4.69
CA GLY A 77 9.21 3.95 4.58
C GLY A 77 10.03 4.48 5.76
N LEU A 78 9.39 5.05 6.78
CA LEU A 78 10.11 5.68 7.91
C LEU A 78 11.05 4.70 8.62
N SER A 79 10.62 3.45 8.83
CA SER A 79 11.45 2.42 9.46
C SER A 79 12.56 1.88 8.55
N ALA A 80 12.46 2.13 7.24
CA ALA A 80 13.44 1.71 6.23
C ALA A 80 14.36 2.88 5.80
N GLY A 81 14.40 3.96 6.57
CA GLY A 81 15.27 5.12 6.34
C GLY A 81 14.75 6.14 5.32
N TRP A 82 13.54 5.97 4.79
CA TRP A 82 12.92 6.98 3.95
C TRP A 82 12.33 8.09 4.80
N SER A 83 12.55 9.34 4.42
CA SER A 83 11.75 10.46 4.95
C SER A 83 10.41 10.55 4.22
N ARG A 84 9.43 11.25 4.80
CA ARG A 84 8.19 11.61 4.10
C ARG A 84 8.46 12.40 2.81
N GLU A 85 9.52 13.21 2.82
CA GLU A 85 9.96 13.94 1.63
C GLU A 85 10.51 13.00 0.56
N ALA A 86 11.33 12.02 0.95
CA ALA A 86 11.81 10.99 0.02
C ALA A 86 10.63 10.23 -0.62
N TYR A 87 9.63 9.84 0.17
CA TYR A 87 8.40 9.23 -0.35
C TYR A 87 7.67 10.15 -1.33
N ARG A 88 7.48 11.44 -1.00
CA ARG A 88 6.84 12.41 -1.90
C ARG A 88 7.63 12.62 -3.19
N ASN A 89 8.95 12.65 -3.12
CA ASN A 89 9.79 12.77 -4.32
C ASN A 89 9.66 11.52 -5.18
N ALA A 90 9.68 10.33 -4.58
CA ALA A 90 9.44 9.06 -5.26
C ALA A 90 8.02 8.90 -5.84
N SER A 91 7.04 9.66 -5.34
CA SER A 91 5.66 9.64 -5.82
C SER A 91 5.43 10.45 -7.11
N THR A 92 6.50 10.98 -7.72
CA THR A 92 6.45 11.85 -8.90
C THR A 92 7.14 11.19 -10.08
N VAL A 93 6.47 11.14 -11.24
CA VAL A 93 7.03 10.61 -12.49
C VAL A 93 6.70 11.52 -13.68
N SER A 94 7.48 11.37 -14.75
CA SER A 94 7.21 12.01 -16.04
C SER A 94 6.76 10.97 -17.06
N ASP A 95 5.72 11.29 -17.83
CA ASP A 95 5.29 10.45 -18.95
C ASP A 95 6.22 10.59 -20.18
N PRO A 96 6.08 9.74 -21.22
CA PRO A 96 6.90 9.85 -22.43
C PRO A 96 6.74 11.16 -23.20
N LYS A 97 5.77 12.00 -22.87
CA LYS A 97 5.53 13.33 -23.46
C LYS A 97 6.10 14.46 -22.60
N GLY A 98 6.83 14.14 -21.53
CA GLY A 98 7.44 15.11 -20.62
C GLY A 98 6.48 15.74 -19.61
N ARG A 99 5.25 15.23 -19.47
CA ARG A 99 4.29 15.73 -18.46
C ARG A 99 4.59 15.09 -17.13
N THR A 100 4.77 15.90 -16.11
CA THR A 100 5.02 15.45 -14.74
C THR A 100 3.71 15.32 -13.97
N PHE A 101 3.52 14.20 -13.28
CA PHE A 101 2.40 13.99 -12.39
C PHE A 101 2.83 13.21 -11.14
N ALA A 102 2.10 13.40 -10.05
CA ALA A 102 2.41 12.78 -8.78
C ALA A 102 1.15 12.18 -8.14
N ASN A 103 1.27 10.98 -7.59
CA ASN A 103 0.23 10.37 -6.77
C ASN A 103 0.85 9.36 -5.79
N VAL A 104 0.12 9.09 -4.71
CA VAL A 104 0.57 8.23 -3.61
C VAL A 104 0.81 6.78 -4.03
N CYS A 105 0.06 6.25 -5.02
CA CYS A 105 0.25 4.87 -5.49
C CYS A 105 1.65 4.68 -6.09
N ILE A 106 2.16 5.68 -6.83
CA ILE A 106 3.54 5.66 -7.34
C ILE A 106 4.55 5.56 -6.19
N GLY A 107 4.33 6.31 -5.11
CA GLY A 107 5.21 6.25 -3.93
C GLY A 107 5.21 4.88 -3.27
N CYS A 108 4.04 4.25 -3.13
CA CYS A 108 3.94 2.88 -2.65
C CYS A 108 4.71 1.92 -3.56
N ASP A 109 4.52 2.01 -4.87
CA ASP A 109 5.18 1.14 -5.84
C ASP A 109 6.71 1.30 -5.81
N ALA A 110 7.20 2.54 -5.72
CA ALA A 110 8.61 2.84 -5.60
C ALA A 110 9.21 2.25 -4.31
N TYR A 111 8.49 2.36 -3.19
CA TYR A 111 8.92 1.76 -1.93
C TYR A 111 8.98 0.23 -2.03
N PHE A 112 7.92 -0.41 -2.53
CA PHE A 112 7.88 -1.87 -2.66
C PHE A 112 8.96 -2.39 -3.61
N ALA A 113 9.20 -1.73 -4.74
CA ALA A 113 10.28 -2.09 -5.65
C ALA A 113 11.66 -1.99 -4.98
N ALA A 114 11.88 -0.98 -4.12
CA ALA A 114 13.13 -0.81 -3.39
C ALA A 114 13.36 -1.87 -2.29
N GLN A 115 12.29 -2.39 -1.67
CA GLN A 115 12.40 -3.36 -0.57
C GLN A 115 12.34 -4.82 -1.02
N LEU A 116 11.53 -5.13 -2.04
CA LEU A 116 11.30 -6.52 -2.49
C LEU A 116 12.31 -6.98 -3.56
N GLY A 117 13.13 -6.07 -4.07
CA GLY A 117 13.94 -6.34 -5.26
C GLY A 117 13.06 -6.34 -6.51
N GLY A 118 13.51 -5.68 -7.57
CA GLY A 118 12.83 -5.67 -8.87
C GLY A 118 12.89 -7.01 -9.59
#